data_AF-M0BB68-F1
#
_entry.id   AF-M0BB68-F1
#
_cell.length_a   1.000
_cell.length_b   1.000
_cell.length_c   1.000
_cell.angle_alpha   90.00
_cell.angle_beta   90.00
_cell.angle_gamma   90.00
#
_symmetry.space_group_name_H-M   'P 1'
#
loop_
_entity.id
_entity.type
_entity.pdbx_description
1 polymer ?
#
loop_
_entity_poly.entity_id
_entity_poly.type
_entity_poly.pdbx_seq_one_letter_code
_entity_poly.pdbx_strand_id
1 'polypeptide(L)'
;MNESTESDPDTAAGSTETATESSSREHTTPLGVGIVTIADDRTLESDPAGEDLNDEFTQAGHEVAMREHVSPDHDKVQSIVSRVIDRDDVDIVVTAGGTSVEPSDRTIEAVTPLLEKRLETFSELLTTILYEANGSRALAARTTAGVTDGRPVFCLPGNADAARLAATELIIPECRHLAELARPAESADDSTAAEGANGSDNEGEDTREGEDERTANGKHPGTDESIQEIDGDVQ
;
A
#
# COMPACT_ATOMS: atom_id res chain seq x y z
N MET A 1 -4.22 -20.29 84.02
CA MET A 1 -2.88 -20.36 83.39
C MET A 1 -3.04 -19.83 81.98
N ASN A 2 -2.66 -18.57 81.68
CA ASN A 2 -1.28 -18.11 81.39
C ASN A 2 -0.66 -18.96 80.26
N GLU A 3 -0.07 -18.45 79.19
CA GLU A 3 0.48 -17.13 78.89
C GLU A 3 0.78 -17.06 77.38
N SER A 4 0.80 -15.84 76.84
CA SER A 4 1.39 -15.49 75.55
C SER A 4 2.90 -15.67 75.57
N THR A 5 3.51 -16.04 74.44
CA THR A 5 4.87 -15.59 74.07
C THR A 5 4.98 -15.42 72.55
N GLU A 6 5.10 -14.16 72.13
CA GLU A 6 5.69 -13.72 70.86
C GLU A 6 7.13 -14.22 70.71
N SER A 7 7.62 -14.38 69.47
CA SER A 7 8.91 -13.88 68.96
C SER A 7 9.13 -14.33 67.50
N ASP A 8 8.83 -13.45 66.54
CA ASP A 8 9.59 -13.31 65.28
C ASP A 8 10.85 -12.46 65.58
N PRO A 9 11.86 -12.26 64.69
CA PRO A 9 11.94 -12.55 63.26
C PRO A 9 13.32 -13.13 62.80
N ASP A 10 13.46 -13.43 61.50
CA ASP A 10 14.63 -13.09 60.65
C ASP A 10 14.80 -14.11 59.52
N THR A 11 14.39 -13.74 58.30
CA THR A 11 15.09 -14.18 57.08
C THR A 11 14.88 -13.10 56.03
N ALA A 12 15.96 -12.36 55.83
CA ALA A 12 16.15 -11.35 54.80
C ALA A 12 15.69 -11.81 53.41
N ALA A 13 14.69 -11.13 52.85
CA ALA A 13 14.48 -11.05 51.42
C ALA A 13 15.02 -9.69 50.96
N GLY A 14 16.17 -9.73 50.29
CA GLY A 14 16.85 -8.56 49.77
C GLY A 14 15.97 -7.77 48.81
N SER A 15 15.88 -6.48 49.07
CA SER A 15 15.54 -5.46 48.09
C SER A 15 16.47 -5.61 46.90
N THR A 16 15.93 -6.01 45.75
CA THR A 16 16.60 -5.76 44.47
C THR A 16 15.85 -4.62 43.81
N GLU A 17 16.27 -3.41 44.16
CA GLU A 17 16.09 -2.26 43.29
C GLU A 17 16.73 -2.61 41.94
N THR A 18 15.91 -2.76 40.91
CA THR A 18 16.38 -2.67 39.54
C THR A 18 15.74 -1.43 38.97
N ALA A 19 16.45 -0.32 39.15
CA ALA A 19 16.22 0.89 38.39
C ALA A 19 16.67 0.67 36.94
N THR A 20 15.95 1.32 36.03
CA THR A 20 16.40 1.74 34.71
C THR A 20 16.31 0.70 33.59
N GLU A 21 15.13 0.62 32.98
CA GLU A 21 15.03 0.70 31.54
C GLU A 21 14.07 1.85 31.19
N SER A 22 14.58 3.08 31.36
CA SER A 22 14.09 4.20 30.56
C SER A 22 14.53 3.93 29.12
N SER A 23 13.83 3.02 28.42
CA SER A 23 13.88 3.03 26.97
C SER A 23 13.17 4.30 26.55
N SER A 24 13.96 5.27 26.08
CA SER A 24 13.46 6.41 25.32
C SER A 24 12.36 5.89 24.40
N ARG A 25 11.12 6.36 24.58
CA ARG A 25 10.16 6.34 23.48
C ARG A 25 10.77 7.24 22.44
N GLU A 26 11.57 6.66 21.56
CA GLU A 26 11.87 7.28 20.28
C GLU A 26 10.51 7.72 19.76
N HIS A 27 10.36 9.03 19.53
CA HIS A 27 9.13 9.56 18.97
C HIS A 27 9.07 9.07 17.53
N THR A 28 8.60 7.84 17.33
CA THR A 28 8.43 7.26 16.01
C THR A 28 7.24 7.96 15.40
N THR A 29 7.49 8.89 14.47
CA THR A 29 6.42 9.55 13.71
C THR A 29 5.53 8.49 13.08
N PRO A 30 4.20 8.52 13.31
CA PRO A 30 3.28 7.58 12.66
C PRO A 30 3.50 7.52 11.16
N LEU A 31 3.36 6.33 10.59
CA LEU A 31 3.34 6.18 9.13
C LEU A 31 1.91 6.36 8.65
N GLY A 32 1.75 6.97 7.49
CA GLY A 32 0.48 7.01 6.78
C GLY A 32 0.20 5.70 6.07
N VAL A 33 -0.96 5.10 6.32
CA VAL A 33 -1.38 3.82 5.74
C VAL A 33 -2.62 4.02 4.87
N GLY A 34 -2.53 3.61 3.60
CA GLY A 34 -3.66 3.53 2.69
C GLY A 34 -4.20 2.11 2.61
N ILE A 35 -5.47 1.91 2.97
CA ILE A 35 -6.13 0.60 2.94
C ILE A 35 -7.15 0.56 1.82
N VAL A 36 -7.04 -0.44 0.92
CA VAL A 36 -7.97 -0.65 -0.18
C VAL A 36 -8.60 -2.03 -0.09
N THR A 37 -9.89 -2.07 0.21
CA THR A 37 -10.67 -3.31 0.20
C THR A 37 -11.21 -3.57 -1.20
N ILE A 38 -11.01 -4.80 -1.68
CA ILE A 38 -11.36 -5.21 -3.04
C ILE A 38 -12.37 -6.35 -2.99
N ALA A 39 -13.64 -6.02 -3.23
CA ALA A 39 -14.75 -6.98 -3.21
C ALA A 39 -15.97 -6.47 -4.00
N ASP A 40 -16.82 -7.39 -4.46
CA ASP A 40 -18.08 -7.04 -5.16
C ASP A 40 -19.26 -6.85 -4.21
N ASP A 41 -19.28 -7.57 -3.09
CA ASP A 41 -20.40 -7.69 -2.16
C ASP A 41 -20.22 -6.92 -0.85
N ARG A 42 -19.16 -6.11 -0.76
CA ARG A 42 -18.82 -5.35 0.44
C ARG A 42 -19.02 -3.85 0.23
N THR A 43 -19.13 -3.15 1.35
CA THR A 43 -19.09 -1.69 1.43
C THR A 43 -18.17 -1.33 2.59
N LEU A 44 -17.78 -0.06 2.71
CA LEU A 44 -16.99 0.40 3.87
C LEU A 44 -17.68 0.10 5.22
N GLU A 45 -19.01 0.03 5.24
CA GLU A 45 -19.81 -0.30 6.44
C GLU A 45 -19.90 -1.81 6.71
N SER A 46 -19.45 -2.64 5.76
CA SER A 46 -19.47 -4.10 5.87
C SER A 46 -18.16 -4.68 5.33
N ASP A 47 -17.05 -4.19 5.87
CA ASP A 47 -15.69 -4.55 5.48
C ASP A 47 -14.86 -5.02 6.68
N PRO A 48 -15.04 -6.27 7.13
CA PRO A 48 -14.33 -6.77 8.31
C PRO A 48 -12.80 -6.79 8.13
N ALA A 49 -12.32 -7.02 6.91
CA ALA A 49 -10.87 -7.06 6.65
C ALA A 49 -10.26 -5.66 6.75
N GLY A 50 -10.87 -4.65 6.13
CA GLY A 50 -10.40 -3.28 6.25
C GLY A 50 -10.62 -2.68 7.64
N GLU A 51 -11.64 -3.12 8.39
CA GLU A 51 -11.82 -2.76 9.80
C GLU A 51 -10.71 -3.35 10.68
N ASP A 52 -10.44 -4.66 10.57
CA ASP A 52 -9.35 -5.31 11.30
C ASP A 52 -8.01 -4.65 10.98
N LEU A 53 -7.70 -4.41 9.69
CA LEU A 53 -6.46 -3.73 9.29
C LEU A 53 -6.38 -2.32 9.88
N ASN A 54 -7.47 -1.55 9.83
CA ASN A 54 -7.50 -0.22 10.42
C ASN A 54 -7.15 -0.26 11.91
N ASP A 55 -7.77 -1.19 12.63
CA ASP A 55 -7.61 -1.30 14.07
C ASP A 55 -6.19 -1.75 14.43
N GLU A 56 -5.61 -2.72 13.73
CA GLU A 56 -4.24 -3.20 13.98
C GLU A 56 -3.20 -2.09 13.72
N PHE A 57 -3.29 -1.37 12.59
CA PHE A 57 -2.37 -0.28 12.30
C PHE A 57 -2.51 0.88 13.30
N THR A 58 -3.75 1.22 13.68
CA THR A 58 -4.00 2.27 14.69
C THR A 58 -3.47 1.87 16.06
N GLN A 59 -3.68 0.61 16.48
CA GLN A 59 -3.17 0.08 17.74
C GLN A 59 -1.63 0.05 17.78
N ALA A 60 -1.00 -0.20 16.64
CA ALA A 60 0.46 -0.12 16.48
C ALA A 60 1.01 1.32 16.43
N GLY A 61 0.15 2.35 16.46
CA GLY A 61 0.54 3.75 16.49
C GLY A 61 0.78 4.39 15.13
N HIS A 62 0.29 3.77 14.05
CA HIS A 62 0.27 4.35 12.71
C HIS A 62 -1.04 5.10 12.44
N GLU A 63 -1.07 5.92 11.39
CA GLU A 63 -2.25 6.66 10.97
C GLU A 63 -2.83 6.03 9.70
N VAL A 64 -4.10 5.63 9.75
CA VAL A 64 -4.82 5.18 8.56
C VAL A 64 -5.32 6.42 7.81
N ALA A 65 -4.47 6.95 6.94
CA ALA A 65 -4.71 8.19 6.19
C ALA A 65 -5.90 8.05 5.23
N MET A 66 -6.15 6.85 4.71
CA MET A 66 -7.30 6.60 3.86
C MET A 66 -7.76 5.13 3.89
N ARG A 67 -9.08 4.96 3.72
CA ARG A 67 -9.73 3.67 3.46
C ARG A 67 -10.61 3.81 2.23
N GLU A 68 -10.52 2.87 1.31
CA GLU A 68 -11.37 2.84 0.12
C GLU A 68 -11.84 1.42 -0.20
N HIS A 69 -12.96 1.34 -0.89
CA HIS A 69 -13.54 0.10 -1.36
C HIS A 69 -13.70 0.14 -2.88
N VAL A 70 -13.32 -0.94 -3.56
CA VAL A 70 -13.43 -1.06 -5.02
C VAL A 70 -13.85 -2.47 -5.43
N SER A 71 -14.58 -2.60 -6.54
CA SER A 71 -14.84 -3.91 -7.16
C SER A 71 -13.54 -4.52 -7.69
N PRO A 72 -13.39 -5.86 -7.74
CA PRO A 72 -12.22 -6.60 -8.24
C PRO A 72 -12.02 -6.51 -9.77
N ASP A 73 -12.37 -5.38 -10.36
CA ASP A 73 -12.09 -5.06 -11.76
C ASP A 73 -10.64 -4.60 -11.90
N HIS A 74 -9.93 -5.15 -12.88
CA HIS A 74 -8.50 -4.91 -13.08
C HIS A 74 -8.16 -3.42 -13.15
N ASP A 75 -8.86 -2.66 -14.00
CA ASP A 75 -8.53 -1.27 -14.28
C ASP A 75 -8.88 -0.37 -13.09
N LYS A 76 -9.98 -0.67 -12.40
CA LYS A 76 -10.35 0.05 -11.18
C LYS A 76 -9.35 -0.20 -10.06
N VAL A 77 -8.95 -1.45 -9.82
CA VAL A 77 -7.96 -1.80 -8.80
C VAL A 77 -6.63 -1.13 -9.11
N GLN A 78 -6.14 -1.23 -10.35
CA GLN A 78 -4.89 -0.61 -10.75
C GLN A 78 -4.94 0.91 -10.58
N SER A 79 -6.04 1.55 -11.01
CA SER A 79 -6.21 3.00 -10.89
C SER A 79 -6.26 3.47 -9.44
N ILE A 80 -6.98 2.78 -8.55
CA ILE A 80 -7.05 3.19 -7.16
C ILE A 80 -5.71 2.97 -6.44
N VAL A 81 -5.06 1.83 -6.64
CA VAL A 81 -3.76 1.57 -6.00
C VAL A 81 -2.72 2.59 -6.45
N SER A 82 -2.63 2.89 -7.74
CA SER A 82 -1.77 3.97 -8.26
C SER A 82 -2.07 5.32 -7.58
N ARG A 83 -3.35 5.70 -7.48
CA ARG A 83 -3.74 6.95 -6.83
C ARG A 83 -3.35 6.99 -5.36
N VAL A 84 -3.45 5.86 -4.65
CA VAL A 84 -3.09 5.77 -3.23
C VAL A 84 -1.58 5.86 -3.06
N ILE A 85 -0.78 5.25 -3.95
CA ILE A 85 0.69 5.41 -3.98
C ILE A 85 1.10 6.87 -4.16
N ASP A 86 0.39 7.62 -5.02
CA ASP A 86 0.68 9.02 -5.34
C ASP A 86 0.37 10.01 -4.21
N ARG A 87 -0.26 9.57 -3.11
CA ARG A 87 -0.59 10.44 -1.99
C ARG A 87 0.64 10.79 -1.16
N ASP A 88 0.75 12.05 -0.77
CA ASP A 88 1.83 12.53 0.10
C ASP A 88 1.67 12.11 1.58
N ASP A 89 0.45 11.75 1.98
CA ASP A 89 0.12 11.28 3.33
C ASP A 89 0.06 9.76 3.47
N VAL A 90 0.54 9.02 2.46
CA VAL A 90 0.60 7.55 2.46
C VAL A 90 2.04 7.10 2.28
N ASP A 91 2.55 6.41 3.30
CA ASP A 91 3.86 5.75 3.28
C ASP A 91 3.75 4.29 2.82
N ILE A 92 2.64 3.61 3.12
CA ILE A 92 2.42 2.19 2.84
C ILE A 92 1.01 1.95 2.32
N VAL A 93 0.90 1.08 1.32
CA VAL A 93 -0.39 0.65 0.75
C VAL A 93 -0.66 -0.81 1.10
N VAL A 94 -1.85 -1.09 1.61
CA VAL A 94 -2.33 -2.44 1.90
C VAL A 94 -3.66 -2.65 1.20
N THR A 95 -3.74 -3.70 0.38
CA THR A 95 -5.01 -4.13 -0.22
C THR A 95 -5.50 -5.41 0.44
N ALA A 96 -6.82 -5.58 0.56
CA ALA A 96 -7.43 -6.81 1.05
C ALA A 96 -8.52 -7.30 0.09
N GLY A 97 -8.33 -8.46 -0.52
CA GLY A 97 -9.32 -9.09 -1.41
C GLY A 97 -8.96 -9.08 -2.90
N GLY A 98 -9.77 -9.81 -3.68
CA GLY A 98 -9.58 -10.02 -5.12
C GLY A 98 -8.30 -10.79 -5.47
N THR A 99 -7.76 -11.59 -4.54
CA THR A 99 -6.50 -12.34 -4.72
C THR A 99 -6.68 -13.86 -4.80
N SER A 100 -7.89 -14.39 -4.84
CA SER A 100 -8.11 -15.83 -4.92
C SER A 100 -7.99 -16.34 -6.37
N VAL A 101 -8.38 -17.60 -6.60
CA VAL A 101 -8.30 -18.29 -7.90
C VAL A 101 -9.54 -18.08 -8.77
N GLU A 102 -10.57 -17.42 -8.23
CA GLU A 102 -11.79 -17.07 -8.96
C GLU A 102 -11.45 -16.21 -10.20
N PRO A 103 -12.14 -16.40 -11.33
CA PRO A 103 -11.86 -15.63 -12.56
C PRO A 103 -12.04 -14.11 -12.43
N SER A 104 -12.84 -13.68 -11.45
CA SER A 104 -13.07 -12.28 -11.08
C SER A 104 -11.90 -11.68 -10.31
N ASP A 105 -11.03 -12.48 -9.72
CA ASP A 105 -9.99 -12.02 -8.80
C ASP A 105 -8.75 -11.60 -9.58
N ARG A 106 -8.57 -10.28 -9.70
CA ARG A 106 -7.55 -9.64 -10.55
C ARG A 106 -6.59 -8.71 -9.82
N THR A 107 -6.61 -8.70 -8.48
CA THR A 107 -5.77 -7.79 -7.69
C THR A 107 -4.29 -7.99 -7.97
N ILE A 108 -3.84 -9.25 -8.05
CA ILE A 108 -2.42 -9.56 -8.28
C ILE A 108 -1.98 -9.09 -9.68
N GLU A 109 -2.80 -9.33 -10.68
CA GLU A 109 -2.59 -8.91 -12.07
C GLU A 109 -2.60 -7.38 -12.23
N ALA A 110 -3.48 -6.70 -11.50
CA ALA A 110 -3.62 -5.25 -11.54
C ALA A 110 -2.46 -4.52 -10.84
N VAL A 111 -2.01 -5.05 -9.69
CA VAL A 111 -0.99 -4.40 -8.86
C VAL A 111 0.43 -4.76 -9.29
N THR A 112 0.68 -6.00 -9.74
CA THR A 112 2.01 -6.46 -10.17
C THR A 112 2.74 -5.48 -11.11
N PRO A 113 2.11 -4.95 -12.18
CA PRO A 113 2.78 -4.06 -13.12
C PRO A 113 3.16 -2.71 -12.53
N LEU A 114 2.57 -2.32 -11.40
CA LEU A 114 2.90 -1.09 -10.69
C LEU A 114 4.18 -1.25 -9.86
N LEU A 115 4.60 -2.47 -9.54
CA LEU A 115 5.73 -2.71 -8.62
C LEU A 115 7.06 -2.59 -9.38
N GLU A 116 7.92 -1.66 -8.98
CA GLU A 116 9.28 -1.54 -9.50
C GLU A 116 10.18 -2.69 -9.00
N LYS A 117 9.98 -3.09 -7.74
CA LYS A 117 10.69 -4.20 -7.09
C LYS A 117 9.69 -5.07 -6.36
N ARG A 118 9.78 -6.38 -6.55
CA ARG A 118 8.96 -7.35 -5.81
C ARG A 118 9.65 -7.81 -4.54
N LEU A 119 8.88 -7.94 -3.47
CA LEU A 119 9.28 -8.56 -2.22
C LEU A 119 8.90 -10.05 -2.25
N GLU A 120 9.57 -10.84 -3.10
CA GLU A 120 9.22 -12.25 -3.36
C GLU A 120 9.09 -13.08 -2.06
N THR A 121 9.98 -12.85 -1.08
CA THR A 121 9.97 -13.54 0.22
C THR A 121 8.73 -13.28 1.07
N PHE A 122 8.03 -12.16 0.87
CA PHE A 122 6.79 -11.86 1.61
C PHE A 122 5.74 -12.96 1.41
N SER A 123 5.52 -13.36 0.15
CA SER A 123 4.49 -14.35 -0.19
C SER A 123 4.86 -15.74 0.34
N GLU A 124 6.15 -16.08 0.38
CA GLU A 124 6.65 -17.34 0.95
C GLU A 124 6.45 -17.42 2.46
N LEU A 125 6.81 -16.35 3.18
CA LEU A 125 6.60 -16.26 4.63
C LEU A 125 5.12 -16.31 4.97
N LEU A 126 4.30 -15.52 4.28
CA LEU A 126 2.86 -15.49 4.52
C LEU A 126 2.20 -16.84 4.19
N THR A 127 2.66 -17.54 3.16
CA THR A 127 2.17 -18.90 2.86
C THR A 127 2.42 -19.85 4.03
N THR A 128 3.59 -19.78 4.66
CA THR A 128 3.93 -20.60 5.84
C THR A 128 2.97 -20.30 7.00
N ILE A 129 2.80 -19.01 7.31
CA ILE A 129 1.89 -18.53 8.36
C ILE A 129 0.43 -18.95 8.10
N LEU A 130 -0.04 -18.78 6.87
CA LEU A 130 -1.41 -19.18 6.49
C LEU A 130 -1.59 -20.69 6.50
N TYR A 131 -0.56 -21.48 6.15
CA TYR A 131 -0.61 -22.93 6.23
C TYR A 131 -0.69 -23.42 7.68
N GLU A 132 0.03 -22.79 8.60
CA GLU A 132 -0.08 -23.09 10.03
C GLU A 132 -1.47 -22.77 10.58
N ALA A 133 -2.07 -21.66 10.15
CA ALA A 133 -3.41 -21.27 10.58
C ALA A 133 -4.53 -22.10 9.94
N ASN A 134 -4.43 -22.41 8.65
CA ASN A 134 -5.56 -22.91 7.83
C ASN A 134 -5.28 -24.25 7.11
N GLY A 135 -4.10 -24.83 7.29
CA GLY A 135 -3.68 -26.05 6.61
C GLY A 135 -3.66 -25.91 5.10
N SER A 136 -4.06 -26.97 4.39
CA SER A 136 -4.04 -27.03 2.93
C SER A 136 -4.92 -25.98 2.24
N ARG A 137 -5.86 -25.34 2.94
CA ARG A 137 -6.66 -24.24 2.39
C ARG A 137 -5.82 -23.03 2.00
N ALA A 138 -4.63 -22.87 2.60
CA ALA A 138 -3.68 -21.82 2.25
C ALA A 138 -3.25 -21.88 0.77
N LEU A 139 -3.36 -23.04 0.11
CA LEU A 139 -3.00 -23.20 -1.31
C LEU A 139 -3.81 -22.29 -2.25
N ALA A 140 -5.03 -21.90 -1.87
CA ALA A 140 -5.86 -21.01 -2.68
C ALA A 140 -5.51 -19.52 -2.50
N ALA A 141 -4.72 -19.17 -1.47
CA ALA A 141 -4.35 -17.80 -1.21
C ALA A 141 -3.25 -17.37 -2.20
N ARG A 142 -3.51 -16.30 -2.96
CA ARG A 142 -2.46 -15.59 -3.69
C ARG A 142 -2.24 -14.26 -2.98
N THR A 143 -0.98 -13.86 -2.91
CA THR A 143 -0.56 -12.58 -2.35
C THR A 143 0.63 -12.08 -3.13
N THR A 144 0.89 -10.78 -3.06
CA THR A 144 2.11 -10.20 -3.62
C THR A 144 2.48 -8.97 -2.80
N ALA A 145 3.75 -8.61 -2.82
CA ALA A 145 4.20 -7.37 -2.24
C ALA A 145 5.37 -6.81 -3.04
N GLY A 146 5.59 -5.51 -2.93
CA GLY A 146 6.64 -4.82 -3.64
C GLY A 146 6.85 -3.42 -3.14
N VAL A 147 7.73 -2.71 -3.84
CA VAL A 147 8.01 -1.30 -3.65
C VAL A 147 7.82 -0.60 -5.00
N THR A 148 7.18 0.57 -4.98
CA THR A 148 7.10 1.50 -6.10
C THR A 148 7.09 2.92 -5.57
N ASP A 149 7.82 3.82 -6.26
CA ASP A 149 7.94 5.23 -5.89
C ASP A 149 8.34 5.45 -4.42
N GLY A 150 9.10 4.52 -3.85
CA GLY A 150 9.50 4.54 -2.44
C GLY A 150 8.42 4.17 -1.42
N ARG A 151 7.28 3.61 -1.86
CA ARG A 151 6.20 3.10 -1.00
C ARG A 151 6.15 1.57 -1.05
N PRO A 152 6.18 0.86 0.10
CA PRO A 152 5.81 -0.54 0.17
C PRO A 152 4.32 -0.76 -0.14
N VAL A 153 4.02 -1.77 -0.95
CA VAL A 153 2.65 -2.17 -1.34
C VAL A 153 2.46 -3.65 -1.03
N PHE A 154 1.37 -4.00 -0.35
CA PHE A 154 1.04 -5.37 0.03
C PHE A 154 -0.37 -5.74 -0.42
N CYS A 155 -0.52 -6.87 -1.13
CA CYS A 155 -1.80 -7.42 -1.53
C CYS A 155 -2.14 -8.67 -0.73
N LEU A 156 -3.18 -8.56 0.11
CA LEU A 156 -3.58 -9.56 1.09
C LEU A 156 -4.87 -10.29 0.69
N PRO A 157 -5.12 -11.48 1.24
CA PRO A 157 -6.39 -12.16 1.07
C PRO A 157 -7.56 -11.34 1.63
N GLY A 158 -8.75 -11.49 1.07
CA GLY A 158 -9.95 -10.75 1.52
C GLY A 158 -10.61 -11.31 2.80
N ASN A 159 -10.13 -12.45 3.30
CA ASN A 159 -10.56 -12.95 4.60
C ASN A 159 -9.91 -12.13 5.71
N ALA A 160 -10.72 -11.53 6.59
CA ALA A 160 -10.28 -10.72 7.72
C ALA A 160 -9.22 -11.41 8.58
N ASP A 161 -9.38 -12.70 8.92
CA ASP A 161 -8.39 -13.42 9.72
C ASP A 161 -7.03 -13.53 9.02
N ALA A 162 -7.02 -13.77 7.71
CA ALA A 162 -5.80 -13.88 6.93
C ALA A 162 -5.13 -12.51 6.71
N ALA A 163 -5.93 -11.47 6.47
CA ALA A 163 -5.43 -10.09 6.33
C ALA A 163 -4.83 -9.59 7.65
N ARG A 164 -5.53 -9.80 8.77
CA ARG A 164 -5.07 -9.45 10.12
C ARG A 164 -3.76 -10.17 10.44
N LEU A 165 -3.69 -11.48 10.20
CA LEU A 165 -2.49 -12.28 10.46
C LEU A 165 -1.30 -11.81 9.60
N ALA A 166 -1.51 -11.47 8.33
CA ALA A 166 -0.44 -10.90 7.50
C ALA A 166 0.04 -9.54 8.04
N ALA A 167 -0.89 -8.70 8.49
CA ALA A 167 -0.56 -7.39 9.05
C ALA A 167 0.23 -7.50 10.35
N THR A 168 -0.23 -8.29 11.31
CA THR A 168 0.37 -8.38 12.64
C THR A 168 1.70 -9.14 12.65
N GLU A 169 1.81 -10.21 11.86
CA GLU A 169 3.00 -11.08 11.90
C GLU A 169 4.13 -10.59 10.99
N LEU A 170 3.82 -9.86 9.91
CA LEU A 170 4.81 -9.49 8.89
C LEU A 170 4.87 -7.99 8.62
N ILE A 171 3.73 -7.34 8.37
CA ILE A 171 3.75 -5.97 7.85
C ILE A 171 4.07 -4.98 8.95
N ILE A 172 3.28 -4.93 10.02
CA ILE A 172 3.43 -3.96 11.12
C ILE A 172 4.84 -4.00 11.75
N PRO A 173 5.45 -5.18 12.02
CA PRO A 173 6.81 -5.23 12.56
C PRO A 173 7.87 -4.61 11.65
N GLU A 174 7.69 -4.71 10.32
CA GLU A 174 8.71 -4.32 9.33
C GLU A 174 8.38 -3.04 8.56
N CYS A 175 7.16 -2.51 8.73
CA CYS A 175 6.60 -1.47 7.87
C CYS A 175 7.46 -0.20 7.82
N ARG A 176 7.99 0.23 8.97
CA ARG A 176 8.92 1.37 9.08
C ARG A 176 10.23 1.09 8.37
N HIS A 177 10.83 -0.07 8.65
CA HIS A 177 12.11 -0.44 8.06
C HIS A 177 12.01 -0.48 6.53
N LEU A 178 10.94 -1.07 6.00
CA LEU A 178 10.69 -1.13 4.56
C LEU A 178 10.43 0.26 3.96
N ALA A 179 9.63 1.11 4.61
CA ALA A 179 9.38 2.47 4.14
C ALA A 179 10.66 3.31 4.10
N GLU A 180 11.51 3.21 5.13
CA GLU A 180 12.80 3.92 5.19
C GLU A 180 13.80 3.42 4.13
N LEU A 181 13.86 2.11 3.87
CA LEU A 181 14.71 1.54 2.82
C LEU A 181 14.20 1.87 1.40
N ALA A 182 12.88 1.99 1.24
CA ALA A 182 12.25 2.24 -0.04
C ALA A 182 12.41 3.69 -0.49
N ARG A 183 12.44 4.64 0.47
CA ARG A 183 12.60 6.06 0.15
C ARG A 183 13.88 6.31 -0.65
N PRO A 184 13.81 7.04 -1.77
CA PRO A 184 15.00 7.42 -2.50
C PRO A 184 15.90 8.24 -1.57
N ALA A 185 17.20 7.96 -1.62
CA ALA A 185 18.18 8.82 -0.94
C ALA A 185 18.00 10.23 -1.51
N GLU A 186 17.73 11.21 -0.64
CA GLU A 186 17.66 12.61 -1.04
C GLU A 186 18.92 12.92 -1.85
N SER A 187 18.74 13.26 -3.13
CA SER A 187 19.84 13.71 -3.96
C SER A 187 20.41 14.96 -3.30
N ALA A 188 21.62 14.87 -2.77
CA ALA A 188 22.37 15.99 -2.20
C ALA A 188 22.84 16.98 -3.29
N ASP A 189 21.95 17.33 -4.22
CA ASP A 189 22.18 18.24 -5.35
C ASP A 189 20.98 19.19 -5.49
N ASP A 190 20.81 20.06 -4.50
CA ASP A 190 20.33 21.42 -4.78
C ASP A 190 20.95 22.40 -3.78
N SER A 191 22.25 22.66 -3.94
CA SER A 191 22.81 23.91 -3.46
C SER A 191 23.83 24.41 -4.47
N THR A 192 23.68 25.69 -4.82
CA THR A 192 24.59 26.55 -5.60
C THR A 192 24.36 26.66 -7.12
N ALA A 193 23.23 27.25 -7.51
CA ALA A 193 23.24 28.26 -8.57
C ALA A 193 22.92 29.63 -7.93
N ALA A 194 23.95 30.22 -7.34
CA ALA A 194 23.94 31.61 -6.90
C ALA A 194 23.85 32.55 -8.12
N GLU A 195 22.95 33.52 -7.99
CA GLU A 195 23.00 34.90 -8.45
C GLU A 195 24.23 35.35 -9.26
N GLY A 196 23.99 35.98 -10.41
CA GLY A 196 24.88 37.02 -10.94
C GLY A 196 25.12 37.03 -12.44
N ALA A 197 24.13 37.43 -13.23
CA ALA A 197 24.39 38.07 -14.53
C ALA A 197 23.32 39.15 -14.81
N ASN A 198 23.58 40.32 -14.26
CA ASN A 198 23.02 41.60 -14.68
C ASN A 198 23.66 41.98 -16.03
N GLY A 199 22.87 42.33 -17.04
CA GLY A 199 23.40 42.68 -18.36
C GLY A 199 22.34 43.07 -19.41
N SER A 200 21.90 44.32 -19.33
CA SER A 200 21.51 45.24 -20.42
C SER A 200 20.39 44.86 -21.41
N ASP A 201 19.28 45.60 -21.29
CA ASP A 201 18.72 46.51 -22.29
C ASP A 201 18.91 46.15 -23.78
N ASN A 202 17.80 45.84 -24.47
CA ASN A 202 17.56 46.34 -25.82
C ASN A 202 16.06 46.48 -26.11
N GLU A 203 15.56 47.71 -26.04
CA GLU A 203 14.31 48.14 -26.68
C GLU A 203 14.59 48.48 -28.16
N GLY A 204 13.65 48.13 -29.05
CA GLY A 204 13.62 48.56 -30.45
C GLY A 204 12.81 47.58 -31.30
N GLU A 205 11.49 47.78 -31.43
CA GLU A 205 10.81 48.54 -32.52
C GLU A 205 10.53 47.64 -33.74
N ASP A 206 9.29 47.14 -33.84
CA ASP A 206 8.23 47.56 -34.78
C ASP A 206 8.38 46.97 -36.19
N THR A 207 7.40 46.15 -36.63
CA THR A 207 6.50 46.48 -37.76
C THR A 207 5.70 45.27 -38.27
N ARG A 208 4.36 45.46 -38.25
CA ARG A 208 3.36 45.24 -39.31
C ARG A 208 3.09 43.84 -39.90
N GLU A 209 1.83 43.44 -39.69
CA GLU A 209 0.78 43.10 -40.68
C GLU A 209 1.10 42.20 -41.88
N GLY A 210 0.28 41.17 -42.04
CA GLY A 210 0.14 40.39 -43.28
C GLY A 210 -0.89 39.27 -43.12
N GLU A 211 -2.14 39.58 -43.45
CA GLU A 211 -3.25 38.64 -43.70
C GLU A 211 -2.96 37.77 -44.93
N ASP A 212 -3.48 36.53 -44.96
CA ASP A 212 -4.15 35.87 -46.12
C ASP A 212 -4.29 34.36 -45.85
N GLU A 213 -5.51 33.86 -45.63
CA GLU A 213 -6.47 33.36 -46.63
C GLU A 213 -6.39 31.84 -46.85
N ARG A 214 -7.43 31.17 -46.34
CA ARG A 214 -8.30 30.17 -47.00
C ARG A 214 -7.62 29.15 -47.93
N THR A 215 -7.88 27.86 -47.67
CA THR A 215 -8.80 27.08 -48.53
C THR A 215 -9.14 25.72 -47.92
N ALA A 216 -10.40 25.35 -48.11
CA ALA A 216 -11.00 24.06 -47.82
C ALA A 216 -10.78 23.08 -48.98
N ASN A 217 -10.55 21.80 -48.67
CA ASN A 217 -11.09 20.60 -49.34
C ASN A 217 -10.45 19.36 -48.68
N GLY A 218 -11.06 18.19 -48.54
CA GLY A 218 -12.27 17.72 -49.20
C GLY A 218 -12.79 16.44 -48.54
N LYS A 219 -14.10 16.28 -48.74
CA LYS A 219 -14.96 15.13 -48.50
C LYS A 219 -14.70 14.05 -49.56
N HIS A 220 -14.70 12.76 -49.21
CA HIS A 220 -15.49 11.70 -49.88
C HIS A 220 -15.34 10.29 -49.25
N PRO A 221 -16.22 9.31 -49.57
CA PRO A 221 -16.83 8.39 -48.60
C PRO A 221 -16.71 6.89 -49.00
N GLY A 222 -17.44 6.02 -48.29
CA GLY A 222 -17.76 4.64 -48.70
C GLY A 222 -16.73 3.61 -48.19
N THR A 223 -17.07 2.39 -47.79
CA THR A 223 -18.27 1.53 -47.94
C THR A 223 -18.20 0.48 -46.81
N ASP A 224 -19.25 0.29 -46.00
CA ASP A 224 -20.19 -0.86 -46.06
C ASP A 224 -19.66 -2.15 -46.71
N GLU A 225 -19.52 -3.22 -45.92
CA GLU A 225 -19.77 -4.65 -46.22
C GLU A 225 -19.41 -5.45 -44.94
N SER A 226 -20.36 -5.86 -44.10
CA SER A 226 -21.21 -7.06 -44.19
C SER A 226 -20.47 -8.41 -44.09
N ILE A 227 -20.58 -9.02 -42.90
CA ILE A 227 -20.87 -10.44 -42.60
C ILE A 227 -19.93 -11.53 -43.16
N GLN A 228 -19.35 -12.33 -42.25
CA GLN A 228 -19.45 -13.79 -42.32
C GLN A 228 -19.29 -14.42 -40.92
N GLU A 229 -20.41 -14.85 -40.36
CA GLU A 229 -20.50 -15.87 -39.32
C GLU A 229 -19.92 -17.18 -39.86
N ILE A 230 -19.09 -17.84 -39.06
CA ILE A 230 -18.68 -19.23 -39.26
C ILE A 230 -19.07 -19.97 -37.98
N ASP A 231 -20.28 -20.53 -38.00
CA ASP A 231 -20.69 -21.63 -37.14
C ASP A 231 -19.82 -22.85 -37.47
N GLY A 232 -19.07 -23.30 -36.46
CA GLY A 232 -18.27 -24.51 -36.51
C GLY A 232 -18.70 -25.46 -35.41
N ASP A 233 -19.82 -26.15 -35.63
CA ASP A 233 -20.21 -27.37 -34.93
C ASP A 233 -19.12 -28.44 -35.18
N VAL A 234 -18.42 -28.87 -34.12
CA VAL A 234 -17.63 -30.10 -34.14
C VAL A 234 -18.00 -30.91 -32.91
N GLN A 235 -18.37 -32.15 -33.22
CA GLN A 235 -18.95 -33.21 -32.40
C GLN A 235 -18.20 -33.54 -31.10
#